data_AF-G9X299-F1
#
_entry.id   AF-G9X299-F1
#
_cell.length_a   1.000
_cell.length_b   1.000
_cell.length_c   1.000
_cell.angle_alpha   90.00
_cell.angle_beta   90.00
_cell.angle_gamma   90.00
#
_symmetry.space_group_name_H-M   'P 1'
#
loop_
_entity.id
_entity.type
_entity.pdbx_description
1 polymer ?
#
loop_
_entity_poly.entity_id
_entity_poly.type
_entity_poly.pdbx_seq_one_letter_code
_entity_poly.pdbx_strand_id
1 'polypeptide(L)'
;MTEIWTWHFFSAGGSTSKKFAPIAASKGIIVVDNSSQWRMDKNVPLIVPEVNFEDIKKYDSKIIANPNCSTIQSVMPLKVLDKRFKIKRIVYSTYQAVSGSGFKGIRDLEEGMKGNPPTNYPHPIFNNCLPHIDEFLDNGYTKEEEKMINETRKILDRDDLKITATTVRVPVMNSHSVSINIEFEKPFEMKDIYDELSKVENLVIVDDVKNNKYPMAIDATGTDEVYVGRIRRDFSIENGINLWDVADNIRKGAASNAIQIAEKIFGIK
;
A
#
# COMPACT_ATOMS: atom_id res chain seq x y z
N MET A 1 -16.19 13.35 32.95
CA MET A 1 -16.99 12.56 32.01
C MET A 1 -16.00 11.87 31.08
N THR A 2 -15.84 10.56 31.17
CA THR A 2 -15.08 9.81 30.17
C THR A 2 -15.87 9.88 28.88
N GLU A 3 -15.41 10.66 27.91
CA GLU A 3 -15.96 10.64 26.55
C GLU A 3 -15.86 9.20 26.05
N ILE A 4 -17.00 8.55 25.84
CA ILE A 4 -17.05 7.24 25.19
C ILE A 4 -16.74 7.50 23.72
N TRP A 5 -15.46 7.46 23.37
CA TRP A 5 -15.02 7.52 21.99
C TRP A 5 -15.63 6.33 21.25
N THR A 6 -16.47 6.63 20.27
CA THR A 6 -17.02 5.61 19.37
C THR A 6 -16.28 5.71 18.05
N TRP A 7 -15.65 4.61 17.62
CA TRP A 7 -15.03 4.50 16.31
C TRP A 7 -15.64 3.32 15.54
N HIS A 8 -15.64 3.42 14.22
CA HIS A 8 -16.05 2.33 13.35
C HIS A 8 -15.02 2.08 12.26
N PHE A 9 -14.68 0.81 12.06
CA PHE A 9 -13.91 0.35 10.91
C PHE A 9 -14.86 -0.04 9.79
N PHE A 10 -14.72 0.57 8.63
CA PHE A 10 -15.54 0.27 7.47
C PHE A 10 -14.73 -0.52 6.45
N SER A 11 -15.12 -1.78 6.22
CA SER A 11 -14.50 -2.65 5.21
C SER A 11 -15.58 -3.44 4.45
N ALA A 12 -16.64 -2.74 4.02
CA ALA A 12 -17.83 -3.30 3.38
C ALA A 12 -18.06 -2.77 1.95
N GLY A 13 -17.00 -2.25 1.32
CA GLY A 13 -17.04 -1.68 -0.03
C GLY A 13 -17.47 -0.21 -0.09
N GLY A 14 -17.14 0.44 -1.21
CA GLY A 14 -17.32 1.89 -1.38
C GLY A 14 -18.77 2.36 -1.40
N SER A 15 -19.70 1.58 -1.96
CA SER A 15 -21.13 1.93 -1.99
C SER A 15 -21.74 1.97 -0.58
N THR A 16 -21.40 0.99 0.25
CA THR A 16 -21.79 0.95 1.68
C THR A 16 -21.20 2.15 2.41
N SER A 17 -19.89 2.41 2.21
CA SER A 17 -19.21 3.55 2.84
C SER A 17 -19.84 4.88 2.47
N LYS A 18 -20.10 5.12 1.18
CA LYS A 18 -20.74 6.33 0.67
C LYS A 18 -22.06 6.64 1.37
N LYS A 19 -22.84 5.61 1.68
CA LYS A 19 -24.13 5.74 2.37
C LYS A 19 -23.97 5.98 3.87
N PHE A 20 -23.15 5.19 4.55
CA PHE A 20 -23.17 5.10 6.01
C PHE A 20 -22.05 5.85 6.73
N ALA A 21 -20.88 6.05 6.09
CA ALA A 21 -19.78 6.77 6.72
C ALA A 21 -20.13 8.23 7.05
N PRO A 22 -20.80 9.02 6.17
CA PRO A 22 -21.23 10.38 6.50
C PRO A 22 -22.26 10.42 7.65
N ILE A 23 -23.14 9.41 7.73
CA ILE A 23 -24.14 9.31 8.79
C ILE A 23 -23.44 9.09 10.14
N ALA A 24 -22.47 8.16 10.20
CA ALA A 24 -21.70 7.94 11.42
C ALA A 24 -20.90 9.19 11.80
N ALA A 25 -20.18 9.79 10.84
CA ALA A 25 -19.42 11.02 11.04
C ALA A 25 -20.27 12.18 11.58
N SER A 26 -21.51 12.35 11.08
CA SER A 26 -22.44 13.38 11.54
C SER A 26 -22.86 13.23 13.02
N LYS A 27 -22.68 12.04 13.59
CA LYS A 27 -22.93 11.73 15.00
C LYS A 27 -21.66 11.85 15.86
N GLY A 28 -20.58 12.42 15.33
CA GLY A 28 -19.31 12.57 16.02
C GLY A 28 -18.44 11.31 16.06
N ILE A 29 -18.85 10.22 15.38
CA ILE A 29 -18.11 8.95 15.34
C ILE A 29 -16.94 9.08 14.38
N ILE A 30 -15.74 8.67 14.81
CA ILE A 30 -14.58 8.57 13.92
C ILE A 30 -14.70 7.31 13.07
N VAL A 31 -14.69 7.45 11.75
CA VAL A 31 -14.76 6.35 10.80
C VAL A 31 -13.39 6.17 10.14
N VAL A 32 -12.79 4.99 10.30
CA VAL A 32 -11.62 4.58 9.52
C VAL A 32 -12.11 3.69 8.39
N ASP A 33 -12.07 4.22 7.16
CA ASP A 33 -12.66 3.61 5.99
C ASP A 33 -11.62 2.94 5.09
N ASN A 34 -11.77 1.64 4.87
CA ASN A 34 -10.86 0.83 4.06
C ASN A 34 -11.14 0.91 2.56
N SER A 35 -12.28 1.46 2.15
CA SER A 35 -12.65 1.55 0.74
C SER A 35 -11.93 2.69 0.03
N SER A 36 -11.96 2.68 -1.30
CA SER A 36 -11.43 3.80 -2.10
C SER A 36 -12.32 5.06 -2.08
N GLN A 37 -13.52 4.99 -1.48
CA GLN A 37 -14.56 6.01 -1.62
C GLN A 37 -14.12 7.42 -1.21
N TRP A 38 -13.27 7.53 -0.19
CA TRP A 38 -12.89 8.82 0.42
C TRP A 38 -11.41 9.17 0.22
N ARG A 39 -10.62 8.27 -0.36
CA ARG A 39 -9.15 8.40 -0.40
C ARG A 39 -8.68 9.67 -1.10
N MET A 40 -9.36 10.06 -2.17
CA MET A 40 -9.03 11.27 -2.94
C MET A 40 -9.93 12.47 -2.62
N ASP A 41 -10.81 12.38 -1.62
CA ASP A 41 -11.57 13.54 -1.16
C ASP A 41 -10.59 14.56 -0.53
N LYS A 42 -10.68 15.83 -0.94
CA LYS A 42 -9.79 16.90 -0.48
C LYS A 42 -9.99 17.26 0.99
N ASN A 43 -11.11 16.86 1.59
CA ASN A 43 -11.43 17.14 2.99
C ASN A 43 -11.18 15.93 3.90
N VAL A 44 -10.78 14.78 3.35
CA VAL A 44 -10.55 13.55 4.11
C VAL A 44 -9.06 13.21 4.16
N PRO A 45 -8.47 13.00 5.35
CA PRO A 45 -7.09 12.53 5.45
C PRO A 45 -6.95 11.11 4.91
N LEU A 46 -5.84 10.85 4.21
CA LEU A 46 -5.43 9.53 3.74
C LEU A 46 -4.15 9.13 4.49
N ILE A 47 -4.24 8.16 5.40
CA ILE A 47 -3.23 7.99 6.45
C ILE A 47 -2.50 6.64 6.40
N VAL A 48 -1.17 6.71 6.42
CA VAL A 48 -0.29 5.63 6.87
C VAL A 48 0.39 6.11 8.17
N PRO A 49 0.11 5.47 9.33
CA PRO A 49 0.54 5.96 10.64
C PRO A 49 2.04 6.27 10.78
N GLU A 50 2.91 5.53 10.09
CA GLU A 50 4.36 5.70 10.12
C GLU A 50 4.86 6.80 9.18
N VAL A 51 4.02 7.26 8.25
CA VAL A 51 4.42 8.17 7.17
C VAL A 51 3.87 9.58 7.36
N ASN A 52 2.57 9.69 7.63
CA ASN A 52 1.88 10.98 7.61
C ASN A 52 0.75 11.12 8.64
N PHE A 53 0.85 10.43 9.79
CA PHE A 53 -0.19 10.50 10.84
C PHE A 53 -0.58 11.93 11.24
N GLU A 54 0.40 12.84 11.33
CA GLU A 54 0.17 14.25 11.69
C GLU A 54 -0.75 14.99 10.71
N ASP A 55 -0.90 14.50 9.48
CA ASP A 55 -1.81 15.09 8.49
C ASP A 55 -3.26 15.07 8.96
N ILE A 56 -3.64 14.17 9.89
CA ILE A 56 -4.99 14.13 10.45
C ILE A 56 -5.44 15.48 11.03
N LYS A 57 -4.50 16.29 11.54
CA LYS A 57 -4.74 17.62 12.12
C LYS A 57 -5.02 18.69 11.07
N LYS A 58 -4.72 18.42 9.79
CA LYS A 58 -5.00 19.32 8.66
C LYS A 58 -6.48 19.29 8.24
N TYR A 59 -7.27 18.36 8.77
CA TYR A 59 -8.64 18.12 8.34
C TYR A 59 -9.61 18.11 9.53
N ASP A 60 -10.78 18.70 9.34
CA ASP A 60 -11.88 18.65 10.32
C ASP A 60 -12.77 17.40 10.17
N SER A 61 -12.44 16.53 9.20
CA SER A 61 -13.22 15.33 8.88
C SER A 61 -13.19 14.30 10.00
N LYS A 62 -14.36 13.71 10.29
CA LYS A 62 -14.49 12.51 11.13
C LYS A 62 -14.33 11.20 10.36
N ILE A 63 -14.20 11.27 9.04
CA ILE A 63 -13.84 10.14 8.18
C ILE A 63 -12.33 10.22 7.92
N ILE A 64 -11.63 9.10 8.07
CA ILE A 64 -10.21 8.92 7.76
C ILE A 64 -10.13 7.77 6.77
N ALA A 65 -9.49 8.01 5.64
CA ALA A 65 -9.34 7.00 4.61
C ALA A 65 -8.08 6.16 4.88
N ASN A 66 -8.24 4.84 4.81
CA ASN A 66 -7.14 3.88 4.74
C ASN A 66 -6.71 3.72 3.27
N PRO A 67 -5.42 3.74 2.93
CA PRO A 67 -4.98 3.64 1.54
C PRO A 67 -5.11 2.24 0.94
N ASN A 68 -4.77 2.14 -0.34
CA ASN A 68 -4.63 0.89 -1.07
C ASN A 68 -3.49 0.05 -0.48
N CYS A 69 -3.66 -1.27 -0.47
CA CYS A 69 -2.73 -2.23 0.12
C CYS A 69 -1.30 -2.16 -0.46
N SER A 70 -1.17 -1.92 -1.77
CA SER A 70 0.15 -1.75 -2.40
C SER A 70 0.71 -0.36 -2.18
N THR A 71 -0.13 0.67 -2.07
CA THR A 71 0.35 2.01 -1.69
C THR A 71 0.93 2.01 -0.29
N ILE A 72 0.23 1.43 0.71
CA ILE A 72 0.64 1.46 2.13
C ILE A 72 2.08 0.97 2.31
N GLN A 73 2.41 -0.19 1.76
CA GLN A 73 3.75 -0.77 1.91
C GLN A 73 4.81 0.07 1.19
N SER A 74 4.48 0.55 -0.02
CA SER A 74 5.45 1.25 -0.85
C SER A 74 5.77 2.66 -0.34
N VAL A 75 4.85 3.38 0.31
CA VAL A 75 5.14 4.74 0.81
C VAL A 75 6.02 4.77 2.07
N MET A 76 6.10 3.67 2.82
CA MET A 76 6.92 3.59 4.04
C MET A 76 8.41 3.86 3.78
N PRO A 77 9.11 3.18 2.84
CA PRO A 77 10.48 3.54 2.50
C PRO A 77 10.57 4.91 1.82
N LEU A 78 9.56 5.30 1.03
CA LEU A 78 9.64 6.51 0.21
C LEU A 78 9.63 7.79 1.03
N LYS A 79 8.94 7.84 2.17
CA LYS A 79 8.86 9.06 2.99
C LYS A 79 10.23 9.55 3.46
N VAL A 80 11.03 8.65 4.02
CA VAL A 80 12.37 8.99 4.53
C VAL A 80 13.35 9.28 3.41
N LEU A 81 13.24 8.54 2.30
CA LEU A 81 14.08 8.73 1.13
C LEU A 81 13.78 10.04 0.38
N ASP A 82 12.50 10.41 0.22
CA ASP A 82 12.10 11.70 -0.35
C ASP A 82 12.57 12.87 0.52
N LYS A 83 12.42 12.75 1.84
CA LYS A 83 12.91 13.77 2.77
C LYS A 83 14.43 13.99 2.65
N ARG A 84 15.20 12.92 2.48
CA ARG A 84 16.67 13.00 2.45
C ARG A 84 17.22 13.39 1.07
N PHE A 85 16.77 12.70 0.02
CA PHE A 85 17.37 12.77 -1.32
C PHE A 85 16.50 13.47 -2.36
N LYS A 86 15.23 13.72 -2.03
CA LYS A 86 14.18 14.25 -2.92
C LYS A 86 13.93 13.33 -4.12
N ILE A 87 12.76 12.70 -4.15
CA ILE A 87 12.38 11.81 -5.24
C ILE A 87 11.92 12.65 -6.43
N LYS A 88 12.52 12.33 -7.58
CA LYS A 88 12.21 12.88 -8.89
C LYS A 88 11.19 12.03 -9.65
N ARG A 89 11.33 10.70 -9.58
CA ARG A 89 10.50 9.74 -10.32
C ARG A 89 10.40 8.40 -9.60
N ILE A 90 9.25 7.75 -9.74
CA ILE A 90 8.99 6.38 -9.26
C ILE A 90 8.40 5.53 -10.37
N VAL A 91 8.83 4.26 -10.45
CA VAL A 91 8.19 3.22 -11.25
C VAL A 91 7.85 2.05 -10.32
N TYR A 92 6.60 1.63 -10.35
CA TYR A 92 6.14 0.44 -9.67
C TYR A 92 5.88 -0.69 -10.65
N SER A 93 6.27 -1.90 -10.27
CA SER A 93 5.76 -3.14 -10.87
C SER A 93 5.36 -4.07 -9.74
N THR A 94 4.04 -4.34 -9.64
CA THR A 94 3.49 -5.10 -8.52
C THR A 94 3.33 -6.58 -8.87
N TYR A 95 3.42 -7.40 -7.83
CA TYR A 95 3.17 -8.83 -7.84
C TYR A 95 2.15 -9.07 -6.73
N GLN A 96 0.89 -8.75 -7.02
CA GLN A 96 -0.17 -8.77 -6.03
C GLN A 96 -0.76 -10.19 -5.89
N ALA A 97 -0.82 -10.69 -4.66
CA ALA A 97 -1.48 -11.94 -4.29
C ALA A 97 -2.99 -11.94 -4.55
N VAL A 98 -3.57 -13.14 -4.67
CA VAL A 98 -5.00 -13.34 -4.95
C VAL A 98 -5.92 -12.98 -3.79
N SER A 99 -5.42 -12.96 -2.54
CA SER A 99 -6.18 -12.49 -1.38
C SER A 99 -6.65 -11.05 -1.50
N GLY A 100 -5.98 -10.22 -2.34
CA GLY A 100 -6.42 -8.85 -2.63
C GLY A 100 -7.78 -8.77 -3.35
N SER A 101 -8.22 -9.85 -4.01
CA SER A 101 -9.56 -9.98 -4.59
C SER A 101 -10.55 -10.67 -3.63
N GLY A 102 -10.17 -10.84 -2.36
CA GLY A 102 -10.93 -11.56 -1.34
C GLY A 102 -11.07 -13.05 -1.64
N PHE A 103 -12.06 -13.67 -0.97
CA PHE A 103 -12.32 -15.11 -1.05
C PHE A 103 -12.49 -15.63 -2.48
N LYS A 104 -13.07 -14.83 -3.37
CA LYS A 104 -13.26 -15.21 -4.79
C LYS A 104 -11.93 -15.38 -5.53
N GLY A 105 -10.93 -14.53 -5.26
CA GLY A 105 -9.61 -14.66 -5.86
C GLY A 105 -8.86 -15.89 -5.37
N ILE A 106 -8.96 -16.19 -4.07
CA ILE A 106 -8.41 -17.41 -3.47
C ILE A 106 -9.02 -18.65 -4.12
N ARG A 107 -10.35 -18.68 -4.23
CA ARG A 107 -11.07 -19.79 -4.88
C ARG A 107 -10.64 -19.99 -6.34
N ASP A 108 -10.50 -18.92 -7.11
CA ASP A 108 -10.05 -19.02 -8.50
C ASP A 108 -8.64 -19.60 -8.64
N LEU A 109 -7.74 -19.37 -7.67
CA LEU A 109 -6.42 -20.01 -7.64
C LEU A 109 -6.55 -21.51 -7.32
N GLU A 110 -7.30 -21.86 -6.28
CA GLU A 110 -7.52 -23.26 -5.85
C GLU A 110 -8.20 -24.10 -6.93
N GLU A 111 -9.21 -23.55 -7.61
CA GLU A 111 -9.91 -24.22 -8.71
C GLU A 111 -9.03 -24.31 -9.95
N GLY A 112 -8.23 -23.27 -10.23
CA GLY A 112 -7.25 -23.29 -11.31
C GLY A 112 -6.20 -24.41 -11.15
N MET A 113 -5.75 -24.71 -9.93
CA MET A 113 -4.85 -25.84 -9.65
C MET A 113 -5.46 -27.20 -10.01
N LYS A 114 -6.79 -27.31 -10.03
CA LYS A 114 -7.55 -28.51 -10.42
C LYS A 114 -7.88 -28.55 -11.91
N GLY A 115 -7.52 -27.49 -12.66
CA GLY A 115 -7.85 -27.34 -14.08
C GLY A 115 -9.24 -26.76 -14.36
N ASN A 116 -9.92 -26.22 -13.35
CA ASN A 116 -11.24 -25.61 -13.49
C ASN A 116 -11.13 -24.14 -13.95
N PRO A 117 -12.11 -23.62 -14.72
CA PRO A 117 -12.09 -22.24 -15.20
C PRO A 117 -12.32 -21.23 -14.07
N PRO A 118 -11.80 -20.00 -14.20
CA PRO A 118 -12.01 -18.95 -13.21
C PRO A 118 -13.47 -18.47 -13.20
N THR A 119 -13.91 -17.97 -12.05
CA THR A 119 -15.25 -17.41 -11.86
C THR A 119 -15.24 -15.92 -11.51
N ASN A 120 -14.09 -15.38 -11.11
CA ASN A 120 -13.89 -14.00 -10.72
C ASN A 120 -12.94 -13.27 -11.66
N TYR A 121 -11.84 -13.91 -12.06
CA TYR A 121 -10.90 -13.35 -13.03
C TYR A 121 -11.32 -13.63 -14.48
N PRO A 122 -10.96 -12.75 -15.43
CA PRO A 122 -11.24 -12.96 -16.85
C PRO A 122 -10.44 -14.13 -17.46
N HIS A 123 -9.32 -14.50 -16.83
CA HIS A 123 -8.42 -15.57 -17.28
C HIS A 123 -7.91 -16.37 -16.07
N PRO A 124 -7.49 -17.64 -16.26
CA PRO A 124 -6.94 -18.46 -15.17
C PRO A 124 -5.73 -17.79 -14.51
N ILE A 125 -5.68 -17.81 -13.18
CA ILE A 125 -4.56 -17.26 -12.40
C ILE A 125 -3.49 -18.31 -12.08
N PHE A 126 -3.86 -19.60 -11.95
CA PHE A 126 -2.90 -20.65 -11.67
C PHE A 126 -1.85 -20.76 -12.79
N ASN A 127 -0.57 -20.76 -12.41
CA ASN A 127 0.58 -20.77 -13.33
C ASN A 127 0.55 -19.63 -14.37
N ASN A 128 0.02 -18.46 -14.00
CA ASN A 128 -0.13 -17.33 -14.92
C ASN A 128 0.05 -15.99 -14.20
N CYS A 129 0.38 -14.94 -14.95
CA CYS A 129 0.41 -13.55 -14.48
C CYS A 129 -0.69 -12.77 -15.20
N LEU A 130 -1.57 -12.10 -14.47
CA LEU A 130 -2.64 -11.28 -15.04
C LEU A 130 -2.31 -9.79 -14.89
N PRO A 131 -1.89 -9.08 -15.94
CA PRO A 131 -1.57 -7.65 -15.90
C PRO A 131 -2.85 -6.80 -15.98
N HIS A 132 -3.83 -7.13 -15.14
CA HIS A 132 -5.15 -6.49 -15.10
C HIS A 132 -5.71 -6.63 -13.68
N ILE A 133 -5.67 -5.52 -12.93
CA ILE A 133 -6.28 -5.42 -11.60
C ILE A 133 -7.18 -4.20 -11.57
N ASP A 134 -8.44 -4.43 -11.19
CA ASP A 134 -9.52 -3.44 -11.28
C ASP A 134 -9.79 -3.03 -12.74
N GLU A 135 -10.74 -2.12 -12.98
CA GLU A 135 -11.17 -1.75 -14.33
C GLU A 135 -10.13 -0.93 -15.09
N PHE A 136 -10.04 -1.12 -16.41
CA PHE A 136 -9.31 -0.23 -17.30
C PHE A 136 -9.97 1.15 -17.42
N LEU A 137 -9.15 2.16 -17.65
CA LEU A 137 -9.52 3.55 -17.91
C LEU A 137 -9.21 3.91 -19.37
N ASP A 138 -9.77 5.03 -19.85
CA ASP A 138 -9.62 5.47 -21.24
C ASP A 138 -8.15 5.78 -21.64
N ASN A 139 -7.28 6.06 -20.65
CA ASN A 139 -5.86 6.31 -20.85
C ASN A 139 -5.00 5.04 -20.93
N GLY A 140 -5.61 3.84 -20.80
CA GLY A 140 -4.93 2.56 -20.85
C GLY A 140 -4.39 2.03 -19.51
N TYR A 141 -4.42 2.85 -18.44
CA TYR A 141 -4.12 2.38 -17.08
C TYR A 141 -5.33 1.66 -16.48
N THR A 142 -5.11 0.85 -15.44
CA THR A 142 -6.17 0.37 -14.56
C THR A 142 -6.42 1.32 -13.40
N LYS A 143 -7.60 1.20 -12.78
CA LYS A 143 -7.91 1.90 -11.53
C LYS A 143 -6.94 1.56 -10.41
N GLU A 144 -6.38 0.36 -10.37
CA GLU A 144 -5.40 -0.01 -9.35
C GLU A 144 -4.08 0.76 -9.52
N GLU A 145 -3.63 0.95 -10.76
CA GLU A 145 -2.44 1.74 -11.07
C GLU A 145 -2.64 3.22 -10.71
N GLU A 146 -3.79 3.80 -11.07
CA GLU A 146 -4.13 5.19 -10.70
C GLU A 146 -4.26 5.37 -9.18
N LYS A 147 -4.74 4.38 -8.43
CA LYS A 147 -4.73 4.43 -6.96
C LYS A 147 -3.31 4.55 -6.43
N MET A 148 -2.40 3.67 -6.86
CA MET A 148 -1.00 3.74 -6.41
C MET A 148 -0.38 5.10 -6.72
N ILE A 149 -0.59 5.61 -7.94
CA ILE A 149 -0.07 6.92 -8.37
C ILE A 149 -0.63 8.06 -7.51
N ASN A 150 -1.95 8.20 -7.44
CA ASN A 150 -2.58 9.37 -6.83
C ASN A 150 -2.54 9.34 -5.30
N GLU A 151 -2.67 8.15 -4.70
CA GLU A 151 -2.57 8.01 -3.25
C GLU A 151 -1.13 8.26 -2.76
N THR A 152 -0.11 7.83 -3.51
CA THR A 152 1.30 8.13 -3.18
C THR A 152 1.55 9.63 -3.16
N ARG A 153 1.07 10.38 -4.17
CA ARG A 153 1.18 11.84 -4.23
C ARG A 153 0.54 12.49 -3.01
N LYS A 154 -0.69 12.08 -2.66
CA LYS A 154 -1.43 12.63 -1.52
C LYS A 154 -0.75 12.33 -0.18
N ILE A 155 -0.29 11.10 0.04
CA ILE A 155 0.34 10.68 1.31
C ILE A 155 1.71 11.35 1.51
N LEU A 156 2.46 11.55 0.42
CA LEU A 156 3.76 12.20 0.49
C LEU A 156 3.69 13.73 0.42
N ASP A 157 2.52 14.31 0.16
CA ASP A 157 2.32 15.75 -0.08
C ASP A 157 3.14 16.24 -1.29
N ARG A 158 3.03 15.50 -2.41
CA ARG A 158 3.86 15.67 -3.62
C ARG A 158 3.02 15.52 -4.91
N ASP A 159 2.16 16.49 -5.20
CA ASP A 159 1.32 16.49 -6.40
C ASP A 159 2.12 16.46 -7.72
N ASP A 160 3.34 17.00 -7.72
CA ASP A 160 4.26 17.06 -8.86
C ASP A 160 5.03 15.75 -9.11
N LEU A 161 4.92 14.76 -8.21
CA LEU A 161 5.73 13.55 -8.28
C LEU A 161 5.38 12.72 -9.53
N LYS A 162 6.41 12.42 -10.32
CA LYS A 162 6.29 11.59 -11.53
C LYS A 162 6.26 10.12 -11.12
N ILE A 163 5.12 9.48 -11.35
CA ILE A 163 4.91 8.08 -10.98
C ILE A 163 4.26 7.37 -12.17
N THR A 164 4.71 6.15 -12.44
CA THR A 164 3.97 5.18 -13.24
C THR A 164 3.93 3.84 -12.52
N ALA A 165 2.89 3.05 -12.77
CA ALA A 165 2.72 1.74 -12.17
C ALA A 165 2.25 0.74 -13.23
N THR A 166 2.64 -0.52 -13.05
CA THR A 166 2.00 -1.67 -13.70
C THR A 166 1.59 -2.64 -12.61
N THR A 167 0.32 -3.01 -12.58
CA THR A 167 -0.22 -3.89 -11.54
C THR A 167 -0.53 -5.27 -12.06
N VAL A 168 0.05 -6.30 -11.44
CA VAL A 168 -0.06 -7.69 -11.92
C VAL A 168 -0.54 -8.59 -10.80
N ARG A 169 -1.60 -9.36 -11.08
CA ARG A 169 -2.04 -10.44 -10.19
C ARG A 169 -1.20 -11.68 -10.48
N VAL A 170 -0.64 -12.27 -9.43
CA VAL A 170 0.22 -13.46 -9.52
C VAL A 170 -0.38 -14.61 -8.69
N PRO A 171 0.01 -15.88 -8.93
CA PRO A 171 -0.53 -17.04 -8.24
C PRO A 171 0.09 -17.22 -6.85
N VAL A 172 0.12 -16.13 -6.08
CA VAL A 172 0.55 -16.08 -4.68
C VAL A 172 -0.71 -15.96 -3.83
N MET A 173 -0.82 -16.79 -2.79
CA MET A 173 -2.01 -16.86 -1.95
C MET A 173 -2.26 -15.54 -1.20
N ASN A 174 -1.24 -15.06 -0.49
CA ASN A 174 -1.30 -13.88 0.35
C ASN A 174 0.03 -13.11 0.33
N SER A 175 -0.02 -11.84 0.75
CA SER A 175 1.06 -10.86 0.70
C SER A 175 1.36 -10.34 -0.70
N HIS A 176 1.45 -9.02 -0.82
CA HIS A 176 1.84 -8.36 -2.07
C HIS A 176 3.34 -8.14 -2.07
N SER A 177 3.93 -8.10 -3.26
CA SER A 177 5.31 -7.69 -3.44
C SER A 177 5.38 -6.59 -4.48
N VAL A 178 6.27 -5.60 -4.30
CA VAL A 178 6.45 -4.53 -5.28
C VAL A 178 7.93 -4.35 -5.60
N SER A 179 8.25 -4.36 -6.89
CA SER A 179 9.51 -3.82 -7.37
C SER A 179 9.36 -2.32 -7.54
N ILE A 180 10.22 -1.56 -6.87
CA ILE A 180 10.20 -0.10 -6.89
C ILE A 180 11.51 0.40 -7.47
N ASN A 181 11.44 1.16 -8.56
CA ASN A 181 12.58 1.92 -9.09
C ASN A 181 12.37 3.40 -8.77
N ILE A 182 13.38 4.04 -8.19
CA ILE A 182 13.31 5.42 -7.73
C ILE A 182 14.50 6.17 -8.33
N GLU A 183 14.24 7.37 -8.84
CA GLU A 183 15.27 8.33 -9.23
C GLU A 183 15.24 9.50 -8.26
N PHE A 184 16.38 9.86 -7.69
CA PHE A 184 16.53 11.00 -6.81
C PHE A 184 17.06 12.23 -7.55
N GLU A 185 16.81 13.42 -6.99
CA GLU A 185 17.44 14.66 -7.47
C GLU A 185 18.89 14.78 -6.99
N LYS A 186 19.22 14.17 -5.85
CA LYS A 186 20.54 14.25 -5.21
C LYS A 186 21.30 12.93 -5.32
N PRO A 187 22.64 12.97 -5.37
CA PRO A 187 23.44 11.77 -5.19
C PRO A 187 23.24 11.18 -3.79
N PHE A 188 23.48 9.89 -3.67
CA PHE A 188 23.34 9.15 -2.43
C PHE A 188 24.44 8.10 -2.30
N GLU A 189 24.82 7.78 -1.06
CA GLU A 189 25.58 6.58 -0.75
C GLU A 189 24.66 5.46 -0.26
N MET A 190 25.00 4.21 -0.58
CA MET A 190 24.20 3.06 -0.16
C MET A 190 24.03 3.02 1.36
N LYS A 191 25.07 3.38 2.11
CA LYS A 191 25.01 3.47 3.58
C LYS A 191 23.89 4.40 4.04
N ASP A 192 23.75 5.56 3.43
CA ASP A 192 22.72 6.53 3.83
C ASP A 192 21.31 6.00 3.55
N ILE A 193 21.13 5.18 2.50
CA ILE A 193 19.85 4.51 2.22
C ILE A 193 19.47 3.57 3.37
N TYR A 194 20.38 2.67 3.76
CA TYR A 194 20.13 1.75 4.88
C TYR A 194 19.92 2.51 6.19
N ASP A 195 20.71 3.56 6.45
CA ASP A 195 20.56 4.39 7.64
C ASP A 195 19.17 5.03 7.70
N GLU A 196 18.65 5.61 6.60
CA GLU A 196 17.30 6.19 6.59
C GLU A 196 16.20 5.14 6.72
N LEU A 197 16.30 4.01 6.01
CA LEU A 197 15.30 2.94 6.08
C LEU A 197 15.22 2.32 7.48
N SER A 198 16.35 2.14 8.16
CA SER A 198 16.38 1.56 9.51
C SER A 198 15.69 2.41 10.59
N LYS A 199 15.37 3.67 10.30
CA LYS A 199 14.63 4.56 11.20
C LYS A 199 13.11 4.43 11.07
N VAL A 200 12.63 3.73 10.04
CA VAL A 200 11.19 3.60 9.78
C VAL A 200 10.63 2.52 10.70
N GLU A 201 9.69 2.91 11.56
CA GLU A 201 8.94 1.98 12.42
C GLU A 201 8.20 0.95 11.55
N ASN A 202 8.14 -0.30 12.01
CA ASN A 202 7.48 -1.43 11.31
C ASN A 202 8.02 -1.71 9.89
N LEU A 203 9.21 -1.22 9.54
CA LEU A 203 9.90 -1.55 8.30
C LEU A 203 11.16 -2.38 8.62
N VAL A 204 11.24 -3.58 8.07
CA VAL A 204 12.31 -4.55 8.34
C VAL A 204 13.16 -4.73 7.10
N ILE A 205 14.47 -4.49 7.23
CA ILE A 205 15.41 -4.70 6.14
C ILE A 205 15.83 -6.18 6.12
N VAL A 206 15.52 -6.89 5.03
CA VAL A 206 15.97 -8.25 4.75
C VAL A 206 16.80 -8.19 3.48
N ASP A 207 18.10 -7.91 3.58
CA ASP A 207 18.94 -7.69 2.40
C ASP A 207 20.34 -8.26 2.57
N ASP A 208 20.42 -9.60 2.53
CA ASP A 208 21.67 -10.34 2.56
C ASP A 208 21.72 -11.32 1.39
N VAL A 209 21.94 -10.73 0.21
CA VAL A 209 21.94 -11.44 -1.08
C VAL A 209 23.04 -12.51 -1.18
N LYS A 210 24.12 -12.40 -0.41
CA LYS A 210 25.18 -13.42 -0.38
C LYS A 210 24.71 -14.73 0.26
N ASN A 211 23.72 -14.65 1.14
CA ASN A 211 23.11 -15.80 1.82
C ASN A 211 21.65 -16.04 1.36
N ASN A 212 21.26 -15.52 0.19
CA ASN A 212 19.91 -15.66 -0.37
C ASN A 212 18.78 -15.16 0.55
N LYS A 213 19.01 -14.10 1.32
CA LYS A 213 17.98 -13.48 2.16
C LYS A 213 17.45 -12.21 1.49
N TYR A 214 16.17 -12.22 1.20
CA TYR A 214 15.39 -11.11 0.65
C TYR A 214 13.92 -11.29 1.03
N PRO A 215 13.10 -10.22 1.00
CA PRO A 215 11.68 -10.33 1.35
C PRO A 215 10.95 -11.31 0.45
N MET A 216 10.13 -12.17 1.06
CA MET A 216 9.28 -13.12 0.35
C MET A 216 7.86 -13.10 0.92
N ALA A 217 6.86 -13.29 0.05
CA ALA A 217 5.45 -13.27 0.42
C ALA A 217 5.10 -14.29 1.53
N ILE A 218 5.77 -15.44 1.50
CA ILE A 218 5.59 -16.52 2.50
C ILE A 218 6.05 -16.11 3.90
N ASP A 219 7.10 -15.30 4.02
CA ASP A 219 7.65 -14.87 5.31
C ASP A 219 6.89 -13.67 5.87
N ALA A 220 6.35 -12.82 4.99
CA ALA A 220 5.54 -11.66 5.39
C ALA A 220 4.10 -12.02 5.76
N THR A 221 3.61 -13.18 5.34
CA THR A 221 2.21 -13.59 5.61
C THR A 221 1.96 -13.68 7.11
N GLY A 222 0.91 -13.00 7.59
CA GLY A 222 0.50 -13.02 8.98
C GLY A 222 1.24 -12.03 9.88
N THR A 223 2.10 -11.17 9.33
CA THR A 223 2.84 -10.15 10.08
C THR A 223 2.30 -8.73 9.77
N ASP A 224 2.65 -7.74 10.59
CA ASP A 224 2.19 -6.36 10.45
C ASP A 224 3.27 -5.42 9.87
N GLU A 225 4.47 -5.96 9.67
CA GLU A 225 5.64 -5.27 9.14
C GLU A 225 5.64 -5.20 7.60
N VAL A 226 6.39 -4.23 7.09
CA VAL A 226 6.80 -4.16 5.69
C VAL A 226 8.25 -4.59 5.61
N TYR A 227 8.55 -5.58 4.78
CA TYR A 227 9.91 -6.05 4.56
C TYR A 227 10.47 -5.40 3.30
N VAL A 228 11.69 -4.88 3.36
CA VAL A 228 12.38 -4.30 2.21
C VAL A 228 13.74 -4.95 2.01
N GLY A 229 14.12 -5.17 0.75
CA GLY A 229 15.41 -5.74 0.40
C GLY A 229 15.74 -5.57 -1.07
N ARG A 230 16.72 -6.32 -1.56
CA ARG A 230 17.27 -6.19 -2.92
C ARG A 230 17.67 -4.74 -3.25
N ILE A 231 18.14 -4.02 -2.22
CA ILE A 231 18.43 -2.59 -2.27
C ILE A 231 19.74 -2.43 -3.03
N ARG A 232 19.68 -1.76 -4.18
CA ARG A 232 20.86 -1.61 -5.04
C ARG A 232 20.74 -0.39 -5.93
N ARG A 233 21.89 0.18 -6.29
CA ARG A 233 21.96 1.21 -7.32
C ARG A 233 21.36 0.70 -8.63
N ASP A 234 20.63 1.56 -9.30
CA ASP A 234 20.29 1.42 -10.71
C ASP A 234 21.35 2.17 -11.51
N PHE A 235 22.19 1.42 -12.22
CA PHE A 235 23.29 2.00 -13.01
C PHE A 235 22.83 2.54 -14.38
N SER A 236 21.55 2.45 -14.72
CA SER A 236 21.01 2.99 -15.98
C SER A 236 20.73 4.49 -15.93
N ILE A 237 20.69 5.08 -14.74
CA ILE A 237 20.42 6.51 -14.48
C ILE A 237 21.32 7.01 -13.36
N GLU A 238 21.59 8.32 -13.30
CA GLU A 238 22.60 8.92 -12.43
C GLU A 238 22.37 8.66 -10.93
N ASN A 239 21.15 8.93 -10.44
CA ASN A 239 20.78 8.81 -9.03
C ASN A 239 19.64 7.79 -8.84
N GLY A 240 19.76 6.63 -9.49
CA GLY A 240 18.75 5.58 -9.43
C GLY A 240 18.97 4.52 -8.36
N ILE A 241 17.88 4.03 -7.76
CA ILE A 241 17.88 2.92 -6.82
C ILE A 241 16.71 1.96 -7.10
N ASN A 242 16.94 0.67 -6.86
CA ASN A 242 15.91 -0.36 -6.90
C ASN A 242 15.67 -0.91 -5.49
N LEU A 243 14.40 -1.13 -5.16
CA LEU A 243 13.94 -1.81 -3.94
C LEU A 243 12.99 -2.96 -4.33
N TRP A 244 12.91 -3.94 -3.44
CA TRP A 244 11.87 -4.95 -3.40
C TRP A 244 11.21 -4.91 -2.04
N ASP A 245 9.92 -4.57 -1.99
CA ASP A 245 9.14 -4.63 -0.76
C ASP A 245 8.14 -5.79 -0.78
N VAL A 246 7.79 -6.26 0.41
CA VAL A 246 6.76 -7.28 0.62
C VAL A 246 6.02 -6.98 1.91
N ALA A 247 4.70 -7.03 1.88
CA ALA A 247 3.86 -6.93 3.07
C ALA A 247 2.59 -7.76 2.94
N ASP A 248 2.06 -8.23 4.07
CA ASP A 248 0.74 -8.85 4.12
C ASP A 248 -0.34 -7.81 3.74
N ASN A 249 -1.04 -8.08 2.64
CA ASN A 249 -1.98 -7.15 2.05
C ASN A 249 -3.35 -7.11 2.76
N ILE A 250 -3.67 -8.10 3.60
CA ILE A 250 -4.90 -8.10 4.41
C ILE A 250 -4.64 -7.57 5.83
N ARG A 251 -3.39 -7.63 6.30
CA ARG A 251 -2.92 -7.00 7.53
C ARG A 251 -2.41 -5.58 7.30
N LYS A 252 -1.10 -5.36 7.10
CA LYS A 252 -0.54 -4.02 6.90
C LYS A 252 -1.18 -3.31 5.70
N GLY A 253 -1.52 -4.04 4.64
CA GLY A 253 -2.24 -3.47 3.50
C GLY A 253 -3.72 -3.13 3.73
N ALA A 254 -4.31 -3.47 4.88
CA ALA A 254 -5.71 -3.19 5.18
C ALA A 254 -5.98 -3.08 6.70
N ALA A 255 -6.21 -4.22 7.37
CA ALA A 255 -6.73 -4.26 8.73
C ALA A 255 -5.79 -3.63 9.77
N SER A 256 -4.52 -3.99 9.74
CA SER A 256 -3.55 -3.53 10.74
C SER A 256 -3.27 -2.04 10.60
N ASN A 257 -3.21 -1.50 9.36
CA ASN A 257 -3.08 -0.06 9.18
C ASN A 257 -4.30 0.70 9.72
N ALA A 258 -5.51 0.19 9.49
CA ALA A 258 -6.72 0.78 10.04
C ALA A 258 -6.71 0.78 11.59
N ILE A 259 -6.31 -0.34 12.21
CA ILE A 259 -6.18 -0.46 13.66
C ILE A 259 -5.12 0.50 14.19
N GLN A 260 -3.94 0.56 13.56
CA GLN A 260 -2.84 1.46 13.94
C GLN A 260 -3.22 2.95 13.86
N ILE A 261 -4.08 3.33 12.90
CA ILE A 261 -4.66 4.69 12.87
C ILE A 261 -5.44 4.96 14.16
N ALA A 262 -6.32 4.03 14.56
CA ALA A 262 -7.11 4.18 15.78
C ALA A 262 -6.22 4.18 17.04
N GLU A 263 -5.26 3.26 17.14
CA GLU A 263 -4.29 3.19 18.24
C GLU A 263 -3.56 4.53 18.44
N LYS A 264 -3.05 5.15 17.37
CA LYS A 264 -2.38 6.45 17.46
C LYS A 264 -3.32 7.60 17.83
N ILE A 265 -4.59 7.58 17.38
CA ILE A 265 -5.56 8.63 17.74
C ILE A 265 -5.89 8.58 19.23
N PHE A 266 -6.05 7.38 19.79
CA PHE A 266 -6.54 7.20 21.16
C PHE A 266 -5.45 6.86 22.18
N GLY A 267 -4.21 6.65 21.74
CA GLY A 267 -3.10 6.27 22.61
C GLY A 267 -3.27 4.89 23.23
N ILE A 268 -3.88 3.95 22.49
CA ILE A 268 -4.16 2.58 22.94
C ILE A 268 -3.13 1.62 22.31
N LYS A 269 -2.65 0.65 23.08
CA LYS A 269 -1.83 -0.48 22.62
C LYS A 269 -2.49 -1.80 23.03
#